data_AF-A0A4Q7VQJ0-F1
#
_entry.id   AF-A0A4Q7VQJ0-F1
#
_cell.length_a   1.000
_cell.length_b   1.000
_cell.length_c   1.000
_cell.angle_alpha   90.00
_cell.angle_beta   90.00
_cell.angle_gamma   90.00
#
_symmetry.space_group_name_H-M   'P 1'
#
loop_
_entity.id
_entity.type
_entity.pdbx_description
1 polymer ?
#
loop_
_entity_poly.entity_id
_entity_poly.type
_entity_poly.pdbx_seq_one_letter_code
_entity_poly.pdbx_strand_id
1 'polypeptide(L)'
;MYICICNAVTEDAVVSAISQGASTLSDLQRELGVATNCGCCAQMACSYLERAACTGAPVAHDGANDHCGKDKCDALATESVVLWRSAA
;
A
#
# COMPACT_ATOMS: atom_id res chain seq x y z
N MET A 1 -5.46 -3.84 13.66
CA MET A 1 -5.60 -2.42 14.11
C MET A 1 -6.36 -1.56 13.08
N TYR A 2 -6.62 -0.26 13.30
CA TYR A 2 -7.12 0.65 12.24
C TYR A 2 -5.96 1.25 11.45
N ILE A 3 -6.03 1.14 10.13
CA ILE A 3 -5.06 1.73 9.20
C ILE A 3 -5.55 3.09 8.71
N CYS A 4 -6.85 3.25 8.45
CA CYS A 4 -7.46 4.52 8.08
C CYS A 4 -8.65 4.83 8.97
N ILE A 5 -8.57 5.94 9.70
CA ILE A 5 -9.68 6.37 10.57
C ILE A 5 -10.79 7.02 9.74
N CYS A 6 -10.46 7.79 8.71
CA CYS A 6 -11.44 8.51 7.88
C CYS A 6 -12.50 7.58 7.28
N ASN A 7 -12.08 6.40 6.82
CA ASN A 7 -12.94 5.44 6.14
C ASN A 7 -13.08 4.13 6.94
N ALA A 8 -12.72 4.16 8.23
CA ALA A 8 -12.80 3.03 9.16
C ALA A 8 -12.15 1.73 8.62
N VAL A 9 -11.03 1.84 7.89
CA VAL A 9 -10.32 0.70 7.31
C VAL A 9 -9.44 0.06 8.36
N THR A 10 -9.66 -1.23 8.60
CA THR A 10 -8.84 -2.05 9.50
C THR A 10 -7.70 -2.74 8.75
N GLU A 11 -6.70 -3.16 9.50
CA GLU A 11 -5.59 -3.98 9.03
C GLU A 11 -6.08 -5.28 8.40
N ASP A 12 -7.07 -5.92 9.01
CA ASP A 12 -7.70 -7.13 8.46
C ASP A 12 -8.31 -6.88 7.07
N ALA A 13 -8.99 -5.73 6.89
CA ALA A 13 -9.53 -5.35 5.59
C ALA A 13 -8.42 -5.14 4.54
N VAL A 14 -7.31 -4.50 4.92
CA VAL A 14 -6.14 -4.33 4.03
C VAL A 14 -5.54 -5.68 3.65
N VAL A 15 -5.28 -6.56 4.63
CA VAL A 15 -4.71 -7.89 4.38
C VAL A 15 -5.64 -8.75 3.53
N SER A 16 -6.95 -8.65 3.76
CA SER A 16 -7.97 -9.35 2.97
C SER A 16 -7.98 -8.85 1.52
N ALA A 17 -7.96 -7.54 1.28
CA ALA A 17 -7.89 -6.97 -0.07
C ALA A 17 -6.61 -7.40 -0.81
N ILE A 18 -5.47 -7.40 -0.11
CA ILE A 18 -4.20 -7.89 -0.66
C ILE A 18 -4.31 -9.38 -1.06
N SER A 19 -4.90 -10.20 -0.19
CA SER A 19 -5.11 -11.62 -0.45
C SER A 19 -6.08 -11.87 -1.63
N GLN A 20 -6.98 -10.92 -1.89
CA GLN A 20 -7.88 -10.92 -3.04
C GLN A 20 -7.21 -10.42 -4.34
N GLY A 21 -5.97 -9.93 -4.27
CA GLY A 21 -5.16 -9.53 -5.43
C GLY A 21 -4.81 -8.04 -5.48
N ALA A 22 -5.19 -7.24 -4.48
CA ALA A 22 -4.76 -5.85 -4.41
C ALA A 22 -3.23 -5.77 -4.28
N SER A 23 -2.58 -5.13 -5.26
CA SER A 23 -1.11 -5.01 -5.32
C SER A 23 -0.63 -3.57 -5.38
N THR A 24 -1.56 -2.61 -5.52
CA THR A 24 -1.25 -1.18 -5.57
C THR A 24 -2.11 -0.38 -4.58
N LEU A 25 -1.65 0.82 -4.21
CA LEU A 25 -2.43 1.74 -3.38
C LEU A 25 -3.77 2.09 -4.05
N SER A 26 -3.78 2.20 -5.39
CA SER A 26 -4.98 2.45 -6.18
C SER A 26 -6.01 1.32 -6.05
N ASP A 27 -5.59 0.07 -5.95
CA ASP A 27 -6.50 -1.05 -5.70
C ASP A 27 -7.15 -0.94 -4.32
N LEU A 28 -6.33 -0.70 -3.28
CA LEU A 28 -6.84 -0.49 -1.92
C LEU A 28 -7.75 0.74 -1.81
N GLN A 29 -7.47 1.81 -2.55
CA GLN A 29 -8.33 3.00 -2.64
C GLN A 29 -9.69 2.66 -3.23
N ARG A 30 -9.72 1.85 -4.29
CA ARG A 30 -10.97 1.45 -4.97
C ARG A 30 -11.79 0.48 -4.13
N GLU A 31 -11.14 -0.44 -3.41
CA GLU A 31 -11.83 -1.46 -2.62
C GLU A 31 -12.23 -0.97 -1.22
N LEU A 32 -11.33 -0.27 -0.53
CA LEU A 32 -11.48 0.07 0.89
C LEU A 32 -11.64 1.58 1.12
N GLY A 33 -11.39 2.41 0.11
CA GLY A 33 -11.35 3.86 0.27
C GLY A 33 -10.13 4.35 1.06
N VAL A 34 -9.10 3.54 1.31
CA VAL A 34 -7.93 4.00 2.07
C VAL A 34 -7.27 5.21 1.40
N ALA A 35 -6.77 6.18 2.16
CA ALA A 35 -6.07 7.37 1.64
C ALA A 35 -6.86 8.31 0.69
N THR A 36 -8.17 8.13 0.51
CA THR A 36 -8.98 8.99 -0.38
C THR A 36 -9.44 10.31 0.26
N ASN A 37 -9.37 10.43 1.59
CA ASN A 37 -9.77 11.62 2.34
C ASN A 37 -8.57 12.48 2.76
N CYS A 38 -8.04 12.29 3.98
CA CYS A 38 -6.91 13.08 4.48
C CYS A 38 -5.54 12.65 3.91
N GLY A 39 -5.43 11.43 3.37
CA GLY A 39 -4.18 10.89 2.82
C GLY A 39 -3.13 10.42 3.84
N CYS A 40 -3.26 10.72 5.14
CA CYS A 40 -2.23 10.41 6.15
C CYS A 40 -1.90 8.91 6.30
N CYS A 41 -2.81 8.02 5.89
CA CYS A 41 -2.64 6.57 5.96
C CYS A 41 -1.99 5.96 4.71
N ALA A 42 -1.70 6.76 3.66
CA ALA A 42 -1.18 6.26 2.39
C ALA A 42 0.14 5.49 2.55
N GLN A 43 1.11 6.08 3.24
CA GLN A 43 2.42 5.46 3.47
C GLN A 43 2.32 4.16 4.26
N MET A 44 1.45 4.15 5.29
CA MET A 44 1.20 2.95 6.07
C MET A 44 0.56 1.86 5.19
N ALA A 45 -0.46 2.18 4.39
CA ALA A 45 -1.09 1.22 3.48
C ALA A 45 -0.10 0.66 2.44
N CYS A 46 0.79 1.50 1.88
CA CYS A 46 1.87 1.04 0.99
C CYS A 46 2.81 0.05 1.67
N SER A 47 3.20 0.28 2.94
CA SER A 47 4.07 -0.65 3.65
C SER A 47 3.48 -2.06 3.81
N TYR A 48 2.15 -2.19 3.87
CA TYR A 48 1.48 -3.50 3.86
C TYR A 48 1.57 -4.20 2.50
N LEU A 49 1.44 -3.44 1.42
CA LEU A 49 1.60 -3.96 0.05
C LEU A 49 3.03 -4.44 -0.19
N GLU A 50 4.01 -3.63 0.20
CA GLU A 50 5.44 -3.99 0.12
C GLU A 50 5.73 -5.24 0.93
N ARG A 51 5.22 -5.33 2.16
CA ARG A 51 5.42 -6.50 3.02
C ARG A 51 4.76 -7.76 2.46
N ALA A 52 3.61 -7.63 1.81
CA ALA A 52 2.94 -8.74 1.15
C ALA A 52 3.70 -9.20 -0.11
N ALA A 53 4.24 -8.26 -0.90
CA ALA A 53 5.11 -8.56 -2.02
C ALA A 53 6.43 -9.21 -1.56
N CYS A 54 6.94 -8.81 -0.39
CA CYS A 54 8.18 -9.28 0.21
C CYS A 54 7.99 -10.41 1.22
N THR A 55 6.95 -11.25 1.11
CA THR A 55 6.80 -12.47 1.94
C THR A 55 7.87 -13.51 1.54
N GLY A 56 9.10 -13.15 1.93
CA GLY A 56 10.43 -13.65 1.58
C GLY A 56 11.57 -12.93 2.36
N ALA A 57 11.39 -11.76 3.00
CA ALA A 57 12.38 -11.15 3.93
C ALA A 57 11.81 -10.00 4.81
N PRO A 58 12.40 -9.69 5.99
CA PRO A 58 11.87 -8.69 6.93
C PRO A 58 12.31 -7.26 6.58
N VAL A 59 11.44 -6.27 6.80
CA VAL A 59 11.73 -4.85 6.58
C VAL A 59 11.91 -4.08 7.89
N ALA A 60 13.05 -3.40 7.98
CA ALA A 60 13.34 -2.36 8.96
C ALA A 60 12.70 -1.05 8.51
N HIS A 61 11.98 -0.40 9.41
CA HIS A 61 11.39 0.91 9.19
C HIS A 61 12.45 1.98 9.48
N ASP A 62 13.03 2.61 8.46
CA ASP A 62 13.72 3.89 8.63
C ASP A 62 12.69 5.00 8.36
N GLY A 63 12.37 5.74 9.43
CA GLY A 63 11.29 6.72 9.43
C GLY A 63 11.65 7.94 8.60
N ALA A 64 10.73 8.33 7.72
CA ALA A 64 10.70 9.67 7.14
C ALA A 64 9.34 10.30 7.47
N ASN A 65 9.41 11.24 8.41
CA ASN A 65 8.32 12.02 8.96
C ASN A 65 7.98 13.19 8.03
N ASP A 66 7.43 12.90 6.85
CA ASP A 66 7.10 13.94 5.88
C ASP A 66 5.62 14.31 5.94
N HIS A 67 5.40 15.58 6.28
CA HIS A 67 4.11 16.24 6.41
C HIS A 67 3.25 16.06 5.15
N CYS A 68 1.94 15.91 5.34
CA CYS A 68 0.89 15.85 4.32
C CYS A 68 1.10 16.88 3.17
N GLY A 69 1.72 16.43 2.08
CA GLY A 69 1.92 17.18 0.84
C GLY A 69 1.54 16.29 -0.36
N LYS A 70 0.55 16.74 -1.12
CA LYS A 70 -0.20 15.96 -2.11
C LYS A 70 0.51 15.89 -3.48
N ASP A 71 1.79 15.49 -3.52
CA ASP A 71 2.59 15.59 -4.76
C ASP A 71 3.35 14.34 -5.21
N LYS A 72 3.25 13.18 -4.52
CA LYS A 72 3.92 11.94 -5.01
C LYS A 72 3.09 10.67 -4.81
N CYS A 73 1.99 10.51 -5.56
CA CYS A 73 1.30 9.22 -5.69
C CYS A 73 1.26 8.66 -7.13
N ASP A 74 1.76 9.37 -8.14
CA ASP A 74 1.67 8.93 -9.55
C ASP A 74 3.03 8.52 -10.19
N ALA A 75 4.12 8.44 -9.43
CA ALA A 75 5.47 8.21 -10.00
C ALA A 75 6.01 6.78 -9.88
N LEU A 76 5.28 5.82 -9.30
CA LEU A 76 5.72 4.43 -9.21
C LEU A 76 4.87 3.53 -10.11
N ALA A 77 4.84 3.90 -11.39
CA ALA A 77 4.22 3.12 -12.45
C ALA A 77 5.18 2.00 -12.91
N THR A 78 4.83 0.76 -12.53
CA THR A 78 4.66 -0.38 -13.44
C THR A 78 5.80 -0.96 -14.31
N GLU A 79 7.08 -0.60 -14.16
CA GLU A 79 8.11 -1.14 -15.07
C GLU A 79 8.91 -2.37 -14.58
N SER A 80 8.78 -2.84 -13.33
CA SER A 80 9.58 -4.01 -12.84
C SER A 80 8.82 -5.32 -12.60
N VAL A 81 7.48 -5.36 -12.63
CA VAL A 81 6.74 -6.62 -12.39
C VAL A 81 6.70 -7.55 -13.62
N VAL A 82 6.88 -7.02 -14.84
CA VAL A 82 6.77 -7.82 -16.08
C VAL A 82 8.01 -8.69 -16.33
N LEU A 83 9.19 -8.30 -15.82
CA LEU A 83 10.43 -9.06 -16.03
C LEU A 83 10.58 -10.30 -15.14
N TRP A 84 9.85 -10.39 -14.02
CA TRP A 84 9.97 -11.54 -13.11
C TRP A 84 9.08 -12.74 -13.50
N ARG A 85 8.03 -12.54 -14.30
CA ARG A 85 7.13 -13.62 -14.76
C ARG A 85 7.63 -14.41 -15.97
N SER A 86 8.78 -14.06 -16.54
CA SER A 86 9.37 -14.74 -17.70
C SER A 86 10.66 -15.50 -17.37
N ALA A 87 11.04 -15.60 -16.10
CA ALA A 87 12.27 -16.27 -15.65
C ALA A 87 12.04 -17.42 -14.66
N ALA A 88 10.82 -17.96 -14.57
CA ALA A 88 10.51 -19.17 -13.81
C ALA A 88 9.64 -20.11 -14.64
#